data_AF-A0A5K4F6Q4-F1
#
_entry.id   AF-A0A5K4F6Q4-F1
#
_cell.length_a   1.000
_cell.length_b   1.000
_cell.length_c   1.000
_cell.angle_alpha   90.00
_cell.angle_beta   90.00
_cell.angle_gamma   90.00
#
_symmetry.space_group_name_H-M   'P 1'
#
loop_
_entity.id
_entity.type
_entity.pdbx_description
1 polymer ?
#
loop_
_entity_poly.entity_id
_entity_poly.type
_entity_poly.pdbx_seq_one_letter_code
_entity_poly.pdbx_strand_id
1 'polypeptide(L)'
;MEQMTIELSTTQSNTNQIKQELQLTKERNKELETKITDTHQTIRESETETLNILRAELKDSQMIKQRLEEQLNSLQEDLRQTQQELDEKTRALDILENTHLRNQSEEIISLQKELNNARMQIEELGGPIEPGSKLRGSPLKIEIDTLKKEINKREDALNRLERECQEKHIHRIETMQSQLRRFEEETANLNQVLDEQRVELEERDRVIRQLRSDQAQGSLIELEKLKAEHNGCKDKIEQLNKRITTLNKQVEDQSDEILTIKLESLTASLCEKEANIALMELTAPKNTTSNQALEKLRMERDQLQQQQKQLSNTRAMLLEEKMSRQ
;
A
#
# COMPACT_ATOMS: atom_id res chain seq x y z
N MET A 1 68.68 -43.50 -3.17
CA MET A 1 68.53 -42.40 -2.18
C MET A 1 67.96 -41.14 -2.82
N GLU A 2 68.47 -40.66 -3.96
CA GLU A 2 67.96 -39.43 -4.61
C GLU A 2 66.45 -39.46 -4.92
N GLN A 3 65.92 -40.58 -5.42
CA GLN A 3 64.48 -40.68 -5.76
C GLN A 3 63.56 -40.54 -4.55
N MET A 4 63.92 -41.13 -3.40
CA MET A 4 63.17 -41.00 -2.15
C MET A 4 63.22 -39.56 -1.60
N THR A 5 64.35 -38.87 -1.76
CA THR A 5 64.49 -37.45 -1.39
C THR A 5 63.59 -36.55 -2.25
N ILE A 6 63.50 -36.82 -3.55
CA ILE A 6 62.60 -36.10 -4.47
C ILE A 6 61.14 -36.35 -4.09
N GLU A 7 60.75 -37.59 -3.83
CA GLU A 7 59.37 -37.92 -3.45
C GLU A 7 58.97 -37.29 -2.11
N LEU A 8 59.84 -37.34 -1.09
CA LEU A 8 59.59 -36.68 0.19
C LEU A 8 59.47 -35.17 0.02
N SER A 9 60.34 -34.54 -0.77
CA SER A 9 60.27 -33.11 -1.08
C SER A 9 58.97 -32.74 -1.79
N THR A 10 58.55 -33.55 -2.78
CA THR A 10 57.30 -33.35 -3.51
C THR A 10 56.08 -33.52 -2.60
N THR A 11 56.08 -34.54 -1.74
CA THR A 11 54.99 -34.79 -0.79
C THR A 11 54.88 -33.66 0.23
N GLN A 12 56.03 -33.15 0.71
CA GLN A 12 56.10 -32.01 1.62
C GLN A 12 55.62 -30.71 0.96
N SER A 13 55.99 -30.49 -0.31
CA SER A 13 55.50 -29.37 -1.12
C SER A 13 53.98 -29.43 -1.30
N ASN A 14 53.44 -30.58 -1.72
CA ASN A 14 52.00 -30.80 -1.88
C ASN A 14 51.24 -30.61 -0.56
N THR A 15 51.76 -31.11 0.56
CA THR A 15 51.16 -30.94 1.88
C THR A 15 51.10 -29.46 2.28
N ASN A 16 52.16 -28.69 1.99
CA ASN A 16 52.20 -27.26 2.26
C ASN A 16 51.20 -26.50 1.37
N GLN A 17 51.08 -26.87 0.09
CA GLN A 17 50.10 -26.29 -0.82
C GLN A 17 48.66 -26.55 -0.34
N ILE A 18 48.32 -27.80 0.01
CA ILE A 18 46.98 -28.16 0.53
C ILE A 18 46.67 -27.37 1.82
N LYS A 19 47.65 -27.20 2.72
CA LYS A 19 47.46 -26.39 3.94
C LYS A 19 47.18 -24.93 3.60
N GLN A 20 47.88 -24.36 2.62
CA GLN A 20 47.66 -22.99 2.16
C GLN A 20 46.28 -22.82 1.52
N GLU A 21 45.86 -23.76 0.67
CA GLU A 21 44.53 -23.76 0.05
C GLU A 21 43.41 -23.92 1.09
N LEU A 22 43.58 -24.79 2.08
CA LEU A 22 42.64 -24.96 3.19
C LEU A 22 42.53 -23.68 4.03
N GLN A 23 43.65 -23.00 4.29
CA GLN A 23 43.67 -21.74 5.02
C GLN A 23 42.95 -20.63 4.23
N LEU A 24 43.21 -20.51 2.94
CA LEU A 24 42.51 -19.56 2.05
C LEU A 24 41.00 -19.86 2.00
N THR A 25 40.61 -21.14 1.96
CA THR A 25 39.19 -21.54 1.98
C THR A 25 38.53 -21.17 3.31
N LYS A 26 39.22 -21.36 4.44
CA LYS A 26 38.71 -20.95 5.76
C LYS A 26 38.53 -19.44 5.87
N GLU A 27 39.50 -18.67 5.41
CA GLU A 27 39.41 -17.21 5.36
C GLU A 27 38.26 -16.76 4.47
N ARG A 28 38.12 -17.38 3.29
CA ARG A 28 37.02 -17.11 2.37
C ARG A 28 35.65 -17.45 2.96
N ASN A 29 35.51 -18.58 3.66
CA ASN A 29 34.27 -18.95 4.33
C ASN A 29 33.91 -17.95 5.43
N LYS A 30 34.90 -17.50 6.22
CA LYS A 30 34.69 -16.47 7.25
C LYS A 30 34.25 -15.13 6.65
N GLU A 31 34.84 -14.71 5.53
CA GLU A 31 34.39 -13.52 4.78
C GLU A 31 32.94 -13.66 4.29
N LEU A 32 32.57 -14.84 3.77
CA LEU A 32 31.22 -15.10 3.29
C LEU A 32 30.20 -15.10 4.44
N GLU A 33 30.52 -15.71 5.58
CA GLU A 33 29.69 -15.66 6.79
C GLU A 33 29.47 -14.22 7.28
N THR A 34 30.52 -13.40 7.27
CA THR A 34 30.43 -11.98 7.64
C THR A 34 29.51 -11.23 6.68
N LYS A 35 29.70 -11.40 5.37
CA LYS A 35 28.85 -10.77 4.34
C LYS A 35 27.39 -11.19 4.41
N ILE A 36 27.12 -12.47 4.66
CA ILE A 36 25.76 -12.99 4.84
C ILE A 36 25.11 -12.33 6.06
N THR A 37 25.85 -12.22 7.17
CA THR A 37 25.37 -11.59 8.40
C THR A 37 25.05 -10.11 8.18
N ASP A 38 25.96 -9.36 7.54
CA ASP A 38 25.77 -7.95 7.22
C ASP A 38 24.56 -7.74 6.30
N THR A 39 24.44 -8.56 5.25
CA THR A 39 23.31 -8.49 4.31
C THR A 39 21.98 -8.79 5.00
N HIS A 40 21.93 -9.80 5.87
CA HIS A 40 20.73 -10.09 6.66
C HIS A 40 20.36 -8.95 7.60
N GLN A 41 21.34 -8.29 8.21
CA GLN A 41 21.10 -7.14 9.08
C GLN A 41 20.55 -5.95 8.28
N THR A 42 21.13 -5.62 7.12
CA THR A 42 20.63 -4.56 6.24
C THR A 42 19.21 -4.82 5.73
N ILE A 43 18.91 -6.07 5.34
CA ILE A 43 17.55 -6.45 4.94
C ILE A 43 16.57 -6.24 6.10
N ARG A 44 16.91 -6.73 7.30
CA ARG A 44 16.06 -6.58 8.49
C ARG A 44 15.81 -5.12 8.85
N GLU A 45 16.83 -4.26 8.75
CA GLU A 45 16.70 -2.82 8.99
C GLU A 45 15.77 -2.16 7.97
N SER A 46 15.94 -2.47 6.68
CA SER A 46 15.08 -1.96 5.60
C SER A 46 13.63 -2.43 5.73
N GLU A 47 13.39 -3.70 6.08
CA GLU A 47 12.06 -4.23 6.37
C GLU A 47 11.42 -3.53 7.57
N THR A 48 12.21 -3.27 8.62
CA THR A 48 11.72 -2.59 9.83
C THR A 48 11.35 -1.13 9.54
N GLU A 49 12.15 -0.43 8.74
CA GLU A 49 11.87 0.93 8.29
C GLU A 49 10.60 0.99 7.43
N THR A 50 10.49 0.08 6.45
CA THR A 50 9.30 -0.03 5.58
C THR A 50 8.03 -0.31 6.40
N LEU A 51 8.10 -1.23 7.37
CA LEU A 51 6.97 -1.52 8.27
C LEU A 51 6.59 -0.32 9.14
N ASN A 52 7.56 0.51 9.55
CA ASN A 52 7.27 1.72 10.33
C ASN A 52 6.58 2.80 9.48
N ILE A 53 7.01 2.98 8.23
CA ILE A 53 6.37 3.89 7.27
C ILE A 53 4.92 3.45 7.01
N LEU A 54 4.72 2.17 6.67
CA LEU A 54 3.37 1.62 6.42
C LEU A 54 2.44 1.75 7.64
N ARG A 55 2.97 1.60 8.87
CA ARG A 55 2.19 1.80 10.10
C ARG A 55 1.79 3.26 10.30
N ALA A 56 2.67 4.22 9.97
CA ALA A 56 2.34 5.64 10.04
C ALA A 56 1.28 6.01 9.00
N GLU A 57 1.44 5.57 7.75
CA GLU A 57 0.48 5.82 6.68
C GLU A 57 -0.90 5.20 6.96
N LEU A 58 -0.92 3.99 7.56
CA LEU A 58 -2.16 3.34 7.97
C LEU A 58 -2.88 4.14 9.07
N LYS A 59 -2.14 4.68 10.04
CA LYS A 59 -2.69 5.50 11.12
C LYS A 59 -3.25 6.81 10.58
N ASP A 60 -2.55 7.48 9.67
CA ASP A 60 -3.01 8.73 9.06
C ASP A 60 -4.26 8.49 8.20
N SER A 61 -4.27 7.41 7.42
CA SER A 61 -5.44 6.99 6.64
C SER A 61 -6.67 6.71 7.53
N GLN A 62 -6.47 6.13 8.72
CA GLN A 62 -7.53 5.91 9.69
C GLN A 62 -8.08 7.23 10.26
N MET A 63 -7.21 8.21 10.58
CA MET A 63 -7.65 9.52 11.06
C MET A 63 -8.43 10.30 9.99
N ILE A 64 -7.98 10.25 8.73
CA ILE A 64 -8.69 10.87 7.60
C ILE A 64 -10.07 10.22 7.42
N LYS A 65 -10.13 8.88 7.46
CA LYS A 65 -11.39 8.15 7.37
C LYS A 65 -12.38 8.57 8.46
N GLN A 66 -11.94 8.62 9.72
CA GLN A 66 -12.81 9.03 10.83
C GLN A 66 -13.35 10.46 10.64
N ARG A 67 -12.50 11.39 10.20
CA ARG A 67 -12.92 12.78 9.93
C ARG A 67 -13.96 12.86 8.81
N LEU A 68 -13.79 12.09 7.75
CA LEU A 68 -14.75 12.01 6.64
C LEU A 68 -16.08 11.41 7.10
N GLU A 69 -16.05 10.37 7.95
CA GLU A 69 -17.27 9.78 8.53
C GLU A 69 -18.03 10.79 9.42
N GLU A 70 -17.32 11.59 10.23
CA GLU A 70 -17.91 12.66 11.05
C GLU A 70 -18.54 13.76 10.18
N GLN A 71 -17.87 14.18 9.11
CA GLN A 71 -18.41 15.16 8.15
C GLN A 71 -19.66 14.64 7.43
N LEU A 72 -19.65 13.37 7.02
CA LEU A 72 -20.76 12.74 6.33
C LEU A 72 -21.99 12.65 7.25
N ASN A 73 -21.80 12.33 8.53
CA ASN A 73 -22.86 12.33 9.53
C ASN A 73 -23.44 13.75 9.76
N SER A 74 -22.60 14.79 9.82
CA SER A 74 -23.06 16.17 9.96
C SER A 74 -23.91 16.61 8.76
N LEU A 75 -23.43 16.35 7.55
CA LEU A 75 -24.15 16.71 6.32
C LEU A 75 -25.48 15.95 6.17
N GLN A 76 -25.52 14.69 6.61
CA GLN A 76 -26.77 13.92 6.63
C GLN A 76 -27.79 14.51 7.62
N GLU A 77 -27.34 14.99 8.78
CA GLU A 77 -28.21 15.63 9.75
C GLU A 77 -28.71 17.00 9.26
N ASP A 78 -27.85 17.81 8.65
CA ASP A 78 -28.22 19.09 8.04
C ASP A 78 -29.22 18.89 6.88
N LEU A 79 -29.00 17.88 6.04
CA LEU A 79 -29.94 17.52 4.97
C LEU A 79 -31.30 17.08 5.54
N ARG A 80 -31.31 16.30 6.61
CA ARG A 80 -32.53 15.87 7.28
C ARG A 80 -33.29 17.06 7.87
N GLN A 81 -32.60 18.01 8.48
CA GLN A 81 -33.20 19.22 9.05
C GLN A 81 -33.79 20.12 7.96
N THR A 82 -33.04 20.39 6.89
CA THR A 82 -33.51 21.20 5.77
C THR A 82 -34.70 20.57 5.03
N GLN A 83 -34.73 19.24 4.88
CA GLN A 83 -35.89 18.51 4.35
C GLN A 83 -37.12 18.68 5.26
N GLN A 84 -36.94 18.55 6.58
CA GLN A 84 -38.02 18.74 7.54
C GLN A 84 -38.57 20.17 7.49
N GLU A 85 -37.71 21.18 7.43
CA GLU A 85 -38.10 22.58 7.29
C GLU A 85 -38.87 22.82 5.99
N LEU A 86 -38.40 22.25 4.87
CA LEU A 86 -39.07 22.36 3.58
C LEU A 86 -40.49 21.74 3.63
N ASP A 87 -40.64 20.58 4.25
CA ASP A 87 -41.94 19.92 4.43
C ASP A 87 -42.89 20.73 5.32
N GLU A 88 -42.37 21.40 6.35
CA GLU A 88 -43.16 22.31 7.20
C GLU A 88 -43.60 23.56 6.44
N LYS A 89 -42.72 24.17 5.63
CA LYS A 89 -43.05 25.33 4.80
C LYS A 89 -44.03 24.99 3.69
N THR A 90 -43.88 23.83 3.06
CA THR A 90 -44.81 23.34 2.02
C THR A 90 -46.19 23.15 2.61
N ARG A 91 -46.32 22.50 3.78
CA ARG A 91 -47.60 22.38 4.50
C ARG A 91 -48.20 23.72 4.89
N ALA A 92 -47.38 24.68 5.33
CA ALA A 92 -47.86 26.02 5.66
C ALA A 92 -48.38 26.78 4.42
N LEU A 93 -47.69 26.64 3.27
CA LEU A 93 -48.13 27.18 1.99
C LEU A 93 -49.45 26.56 1.54
N ASP A 94 -49.59 25.23 1.62
CA ASP A 94 -50.84 24.54 1.27
C ASP A 94 -52.03 25.03 2.11
N ILE A 95 -51.83 25.31 3.40
CA ILE A 95 -52.87 25.87 4.28
C ILE A 95 -53.22 27.31 3.86
N LEU A 96 -52.22 28.14 3.58
CA LEU A 96 -52.41 29.52 3.11
C LEU A 96 -53.17 29.57 1.78
N GLU A 97 -52.77 28.77 0.82
CA GLU A 97 -53.38 28.75 -0.51
C GLU A 97 -54.79 28.15 -0.47
N ASN A 98 -54.99 27.00 0.17
CA ASN A 98 -56.29 26.33 0.11
C ASN A 98 -57.32 26.86 1.10
N THR A 99 -56.89 27.36 2.26
CA THR A 99 -57.81 27.81 3.31
C THR A 99 -57.99 29.32 3.26
N HIS A 100 -56.90 30.08 3.26
CA HIS A 100 -57.00 31.54 3.39
C HIS A 100 -57.46 32.20 2.08
N LEU A 101 -56.91 31.83 0.92
CA LEU A 101 -57.39 32.40 -0.36
C LEU A 101 -58.82 31.98 -0.67
N ARG A 102 -59.22 30.77 -0.28
CA ARG A 102 -60.60 30.30 -0.43
C ARG A 102 -61.57 31.12 0.43
N ASN A 103 -61.25 31.31 1.72
CA ASN A 103 -62.07 32.13 2.62
C ASN A 103 -62.20 33.58 2.11
N GLN A 104 -61.10 34.18 1.64
CA GLN A 104 -61.12 35.52 1.05
C GLN A 104 -61.95 35.57 -0.24
N SER A 105 -61.88 34.54 -1.09
CA SER A 105 -62.68 34.46 -2.30
C SER A 105 -64.18 34.35 -1.98
N GLU A 106 -64.54 33.54 -0.99
CA GLU A 106 -65.92 33.40 -0.51
C GLU A 106 -66.45 34.72 0.11
N GLU A 107 -65.62 35.43 0.87
CA GLU A 107 -65.93 36.74 1.45
C GLU A 107 -66.16 37.81 0.37
N ILE A 108 -65.29 37.89 -0.64
CA ILE A 108 -65.45 38.80 -1.79
C ILE A 108 -66.77 38.53 -2.51
N ILE A 109 -67.12 37.26 -2.74
CA ILE A 109 -68.40 36.89 -3.39
C ILE A 109 -69.59 37.32 -2.53
N SER A 110 -69.52 37.17 -1.20
CA SER A 110 -70.58 37.62 -0.29
C SER A 110 -70.76 39.15 -0.35
N LEU A 111 -69.67 39.89 -0.24
CA LEU A 111 -69.66 41.35 -0.30
C LEU A 111 -70.13 41.87 -1.66
N GLN A 112 -69.76 41.22 -2.76
CA GLN A 112 -70.26 41.57 -4.10
C GLN A 112 -71.77 41.37 -4.24
N LYS A 113 -72.33 40.30 -3.64
CA LYS A 113 -73.79 40.09 -3.60
C LYS A 113 -74.51 41.15 -2.77
N GLU A 114 -73.98 41.47 -1.60
CA GLU A 114 -74.52 42.53 -0.73
C GLU A 114 -74.49 43.89 -1.43
N LEU A 115 -73.39 44.22 -2.11
CA LEU A 115 -73.23 45.45 -2.86
C LEU A 115 -74.20 45.53 -4.05
N ASN A 116 -74.43 44.44 -4.77
CA ASN A 116 -75.43 44.38 -5.84
C ASN A 116 -76.87 44.51 -5.31
N ASN A 117 -77.18 43.89 -4.17
CA ASN A 117 -78.50 44.04 -3.52
C ASN A 117 -78.74 45.48 -3.06
N ALA A 118 -77.73 46.13 -2.46
CA ALA A 118 -77.81 47.54 -2.07
C ALA A 118 -78.00 48.46 -3.28
N ARG A 119 -77.31 48.18 -4.40
CA ARG A 119 -77.50 48.92 -5.66
C ARG A 119 -78.93 48.79 -6.20
N MET A 120 -79.48 47.57 -6.24
CA MET A 120 -80.88 47.33 -6.63
C MET A 120 -81.87 48.11 -5.75
N GLN A 121 -81.67 48.10 -4.44
CA GLN A 121 -82.54 48.86 -3.51
C GLN A 121 -82.46 50.38 -3.73
N ILE A 122 -81.26 50.91 -4.02
CA ILE A 122 -81.10 52.32 -4.35
C ILE A 122 -81.79 52.65 -5.68
N GLU A 123 -81.71 51.77 -6.67
CA GLU A 123 -82.36 51.95 -7.97
C GLU A 123 -83.90 51.90 -7.87
N GLU A 124 -84.46 51.00 -7.05
CA GLU A 124 -85.90 50.97 -6.74
C GLU A 124 -86.39 52.22 -6.01
N LEU A 125 -85.55 52.81 -5.15
CA LEU A 125 -85.86 54.05 -4.42
C LEU A 125 -85.61 55.32 -5.26
N GLY A 126 -84.91 55.19 -6.39
CA GLY A 126 -84.49 56.27 -7.27
C GLY A 126 -85.58 56.79 -8.21
N GLY A 127 -86.76 57.11 -7.68
CA GLY A 127 -87.75 57.93 -8.39
C GLY A 127 -87.24 59.38 -8.59
N PRO A 128 -87.68 60.09 -9.66
CA PRO A 128 -87.04 61.31 -10.11
C PRO A 128 -87.29 62.48 -9.14
N ILE A 129 -86.23 63.02 -8.57
CA ILE A 129 -86.27 64.20 -7.69
C ILE A 129 -86.17 65.46 -8.55
N GLU A 130 -87.28 66.20 -8.61
CA GLU A 130 -87.34 67.52 -9.23
C GLU A 130 -86.38 68.52 -8.55
N PRO A 131 -85.60 69.30 -9.32
CA PRO A 131 -84.65 70.25 -8.81
C PRO A 131 -85.24 71.67 -8.76
N GLY A 132 -85.39 72.24 -7.56
CA GLY A 132 -85.69 73.66 -7.47
C GLY A 132 -85.96 74.19 -6.07
N SER A 133 -84.93 74.73 -5.41
CA SER A 133 -85.09 75.96 -4.60
C SER A 133 -83.72 76.50 -4.18
N LYS A 134 -83.34 77.62 -4.80
CA LYS A 134 -82.17 78.43 -4.48
C LYS A 134 -82.60 79.57 -3.55
N LEU A 135 -82.67 79.34 -2.23
CA LEU A 135 -82.90 80.42 -1.26
C LEU A 135 -82.03 80.20 -0.01
N ARG A 136 -81.32 81.28 0.38
CA ARG A 136 -80.64 81.58 1.66
C ARG A 136 -80.29 80.38 2.55
N GLY A 137 -78.98 80.17 2.75
CA GLY A 137 -78.40 79.04 3.47
C GLY A 137 -79.18 78.65 4.71
N SER A 138 -80.02 77.64 4.55
CA SER A 138 -80.62 76.93 5.65
C SER A 138 -79.51 76.37 6.53
N PRO A 139 -79.78 76.07 7.81
CA PRO A 139 -78.88 75.28 8.64
C PRO A 139 -78.32 74.06 7.89
N LEU A 140 -79.14 73.45 7.04
CA LEU A 140 -78.78 72.38 6.11
C LEU A 140 -77.70 72.76 5.09
N LYS A 141 -77.67 73.97 4.53
CA LYS A 141 -76.61 74.38 3.58
C LYS A 141 -75.26 74.52 4.28
N ILE A 142 -75.23 75.10 5.49
CA ILE A 142 -74.00 75.20 6.29
C ILE A 142 -73.51 73.80 6.68
N GLU A 143 -74.44 72.92 7.06
CA GLU A 143 -74.16 71.51 7.35
C GLU A 143 -73.62 70.79 6.11
N ILE A 144 -74.24 70.96 4.94
CA ILE A 144 -73.76 70.41 3.66
C ILE A 144 -72.35 70.92 3.33
N ASP A 145 -72.08 72.22 3.46
CA ASP A 145 -70.75 72.77 3.18
C ASP A 145 -69.70 72.27 4.19
N THR A 146 -70.11 72.01 5.44
CA THR A 146 -69.25 71.41 6.48
C THR A 146 -68.97 69.94 6.18
N LEU A 147 -70.00 69.17 5.83
CA LEU A 147 -69.89 67.77 5.40
C LEU A 147 -69.04 67.64 4.14
N LYS A 148 -69.18 68.53 3.15
CA LYS A 148 -68.32 68.56 1.95
C LYS A 148 -66.85 68.78 2.29
N LYS A 149 -66.55 69.73 3.19
CA LYS A 149 -65.17 69.95 3.67
C LYS A 149 -64.63 68.72 4.39
N GLU A 150 -65.47 68.05 5.19
CA GLU A 150 -65.09 66.83 5.90
C GLU A 150 -64.89 65.64 4.94
N ILE A 151 -65.73 65.50 3.91
CA ILE A 151 -65.57 64.52 2.83
C ILE A 151 -64.24 64.75 2.11
N ASN A 152 -63.95 65.98 1.67
CA ASN A 152 -62.69 66.28 0.99
C ASN A 152 -61.48 65.98 1.87
N LYS A 153 -61.53 66.29 3.18
CA LYS A 153 -60.45 65.93 4.12
C LYS A 153 -60.28 64.42 4.27
N ARG A 154 -61.39 63.67 4.34
CA ARG A 154 -61.36 62.21 4.44
C ARG A 154 -60.88 61.57 3.14
N GLU A 155 -61.23 62.14 1.99
CA GLU A 155 -60.75 61.73 0.68
C GLU A 155 -59.25 62.00 0.52
N ASP A 156 -58.77 63.18 0.94
CA ASP A 156 -57.33 63.47 1.02
C ASP A 156 -56.59 62.51 1.95
N ALA A 157 -57.18 62.15 3.10
CA ALA A 157 -56.61 61.19 4.04
C ALA A 157 -56.59 59.77 3.46
N LEU A 158 -57.67 59.33 2.80
CA LEU A 158 -57.73 58.05 2.11
C LEU A 158 -56.68 57.97 1.00
N ASN A 159 -56.56 59.01 0.16
CA ASN A 159 -55.56 59.09 -0.91
C ASN A 159 -54.11 59.08 -0.38
N ARG A 160 -53.87 59.59 0.83
CA ARG A 160 -52.56 59.49 1.50
C ARG A 160 -52.31 58.07 2.02
N LEU A 161 -53.29 57.49 2.71
CA LEU A 161 -53.20 56.12 3.24
C LEU A 161 -53.04 55.09 2.12
N GLU A 162 -53.74 55.26 1.00
CA GLU A 162 -53.62 54.39 -0.17
C GLU A 162 -52.21 54.47 -0.77
N ARG A 163 -51.66 55.68 -0.95
CA ARG A 163 -50.27 55.85 -1.42
C ARG A 163 -49.25 55.25 -0.46
N GLU A 164 -49.36 55.53 0.83
CA GLU A 164 -48.47 54.95 1.84
C GLU A 164 -48.55 53.42 1.88
N CYS A 165 -49.76 52.86 1.70
CA CYS A 165 -49.98 51.43 1.63
C CYS A 165 -49.34 50.83 0.37
N GLN A 166 -49.59 51.43 -0.80
CA GLN A 166 -49.01 51.01 -2.08
C GLN A 166 -47.48 51.09 -2.05
N GLU A 167 -46.89 52.19 -1.58
CA GLU A 167 -45.43 52.36 -1.46
C GLU A 167 -44.80 51.32 -0.52
N LYS A 168 -45.41 51.06 0.64
CA LYS A 168 -44.94 50.01 1.57
C LYS A 168 -45.02 48.61 0.96
N HIS A 169 -46.10 48.30 0.25
CA HIS A 169 -46.25 47.00 -0.41
C HIS A 169 -45.28 46.83 -1.57
N ILE A 170 -45.11 47.84 -2.42
CA ILE A 170 -44.14 47.84 -3.51
C ILE A 170 -42.73 47.65 -2.96
N HIS A 171 -42.33 48.43 -1.95
CA HIS A 171 -40.99 48.32 -1.37
C HIS A 171 -40.74 46.93 -0.74
N ARG A 172 -41.76 46.35 -0.09
CA ARG A 172 -41.68 44.98 0.45
C ARG A 172 -41.55 43.95 -0.66
N ILE A 173 -42.31 44.07 -1.75
CA ILE A 173 -42.21 43.19 -2.92
C ILE A 173 -40.82 43.28 -3.55
N GLU A 174 -40.30 44.49 -3.76
CA GLU A 174 -38.95 44.70 -4.32
C GLU A 174 -37.86 44.09 -3.44
N THR A 175 -37.97 44.25 -2.11
CA THR A 175 -37.04 43.65 -1.15
C THR A 175 -37.07 42.12 -1.22
N MET A 176 -38.28 41.53 -1.23
CA MET A 176 -38.45 40.08 -1.34
C MET A 176 -37.95 39.55 -2.68
N GLN A 177 -38.22 40.25 -3.79
CA GLN A 177 -37.71 39.90 -5.12
C GLN A 177 -36.17 39.95 -5.17
N SER A 178 -35.55 40.96 -4.55
CA SER A 178 -34.09 41.02 -4.46
C SER A 178 -33.50 39.89 -3.62
N GLN A 179 -34.18 39.46 -2.55
CA GLN A 179 -33.75 38.32 -1.75
C GLN A 179 -33.88 37.00 -2.52
N LEU A 180 -35.00 36.80 -3.22
CA LEU A 180 -35.21 35.62 -4.07
C LEU A 180 -34.13 35.50 -5.14
N ARG A 181 -33.77 36.58 -5.85
CA ARG A 181 -32.67 36.54 -6.82
C ARG A 181 -31.33 36.15 -6.20
N ARG A 182 -31.02 36.65 -5.01
CA ARG A 182 -29.79 36.27 -4.29
C ARG A 182 -29.79 34.78 -3.93
N PHE A 183 -30.91 34.24 -3.46
CA PHE A 183 -31.02 32.82 -3.16
C PHE A 183 -30.96 31.94 -4.41
N GLU A 184 -31.53 32.40 -5.54
CA GLU A 184 -31.41 31.72 -6.84
C GLU A 184 -29.94 31.68 -7.31
N GLU A 185 -29.22 32.80 -7.21
CA GLU A 185 -27.79 32.88 -7.53
C GLU A 185 -26.93 31.99 -6.61
N GLU A 186 -27.20 32.00 -5.30
CA GLU A 186 -26.50 31.16 -4.32
C GLU A 186 -26.75 29.67 -4.57
N THR A 187 -27.99 29.30 -4.90
CA THR A 187 -28.35 27.91 -5.26
C THR A 187 -27.64 27.48 -6.53
N ALA A 188 -27.55 28.35 -7.55
CA ALA A 188 -26.81 28.06 -8.77
C ALA A 188 -25.31 27.86 -8.52
N ASN A 189 -24.70 28.71 -7.69
CA ASN A 189 -23.29 28.59 -7.31
C ASN A 189 -23.00 27.31 -6.52
N LEU A 190 -23.87 26.95 -5.55
CA LEU A 190 -23.73 25.71 -4.79
C LEU A 190 -23.84 24.48 -5.68
N ASN A 191 -24.80 24.47 -6.62
CA ASN A 191 -24.93 23.37 -7.58
C ASN A 191 -23.68 23.24 -8.47
N GLN A 192 -23.10 24.35 -8.92
CA GLN A 192 -21.84 24.33 -9.67
C GLN A 192 -20.70 23.70 -8.85
N VAL A 193 -20.54 24.10 -7.59
CA VAL A 193 -19.49 23.55 -6.70
C VAL A 193 -19.72 22.05 -6.45
N LEU A 194 -20.98 21.61 -6.29
CA LEU A 194 -21.30 20.19 -6.14
C LEU A 194 -20.96 19.37 -7.40
N ASP A 195 -21.22 19.91 -8.59
CA ASP A 195 -20.87 19.25 -9.85
C ASP A 195 -19.35 19.17 -10.02
N GLU A 196 -18.61 20.23 -9.69
CA GLU A 196 -17.14 20.23 -9.69
C GLU A 196 -16.59 19.17 -8.72
N GLN A 197 -17.11 19.11 -7.49
CA GLN A 197 -16.70 18.10 -6.51
C GLN A 197 -17.00 16.67 -6.96
N ARG A 198 -18.14 16.44 -7.63
CA ARG A 198 -18.47 15.12 -8.19
C ARG A 198 -17.45 14.70 -9.25
N VAL A 199 -17.09 15.61 -10.17
CA VAL A 199 -16.07 15.35 -11.20
C VAL A 199 -14.71 15.07 -10.56
N GLU A 200 -14.30 15.85 -9.56
CA GLU A 200 -13.04 15.60 -8.88
C GLU A 200 -13.02 14.27 -8.10
N LEU A 201 -14.13 13.86 -7.50
CA LEU A 201 -14.25 12.57 -6.83
C LEU A 201 -14.14 11.40 -7.83
N GLU A 202 -14.80 11.50 -8.98
CA GLU A 202 -14.69 10.50 -10.05
C GLU A 202 -13.25 10.36 -10.57
N GLU A 203 -12.54 11.48 -10.74
CA GLU A 203 -11.14 11.46 -11.17
C GLU A 203 -10.22 10.87 -10.09
N ARG A 204 -10.42 11.22 -8.80
CA ARG A 204 -9.68 10.61 -7.69
C ARG A 204 -9.92 9.10 -7.62
N ASP A 205 -11.16 8.65 -7.78
CA ASP A 205 -11.50 7.23 -7.82
C ASP A 205 -10.82 6.51 -9.00
N ARG A 206 -10.76 7.15 -10.16
CA ARG A 206 -10.04 6.63 -11.33
C ARG A 206 -8.54 6.48 -11.05
N VAL A 207 -7.91 7.49 -10.46
CA VAL A 207 -6.49 7.44 -10.08
C VAL A 207 -6.23 6.36 -9.04
N ILE A 208 -7.09 6.20 -8.03
CA ILE A 208 -6.97 5.14 -7.01
C ILE A 208 -7.06 3.75 -7.67
N ARG A 209 -7.99 3.54 -8.61
CA ARG A 209 -8.08 2.26 -9.35
C ARG A 209 -6.83 1.99 -10.17
N GLN A 210 -6.28 3.01 -10.84
CA GLN A 210 -5.06 2.89 -11.61
C GLN A 210 -3.86 2.54 -10.72
N LEU A 211 -3.65 3.26 -9.62
CA LEU A 211 -2.56 2.99 -8.68
C LEU A 211 -2.65 1.57 -8.09
N ARG A 212 -3.85 1.10 -7.74
CA ARG A 212 -4.05 -0.28 -7.26
C ARG A 212 -3.72 -1.32 -8.34
N SER A 213 -4.09 -1.05 -9.59
CA SER A 213 -3.74 -1.91 -10.73
C SER A 213 -2.23 -1.96 -10.94
N ASP A 214 -1.58 -0.80 -10.98
CA ASP A 214 -0.13 -0.68 -11.21
C ASP A 214 0.67 -1.33 -10.09
N GLN A 215 0.24 -1.17 -8.83
CA GLN A 215 0.83 -1.84 -7.68
C GLN A 215 0.70 -3.36 -7.79
N ALA A 216 -0.50 -3.87 -8.13
CA ALA A 216 -0.73 -5.30 -8.27
C ALA A 216 0.11 -5.92 -9.40
N GLN A 217 0.21 -5.22 -10.55
CA GLN A 217 1.03 -5.67 -11.68
C GLN A 217 2.54 -5.60 -11.36
N GLY A 218 2.99 -4.50 -10.75
CA GLY A 218 4.39 -4.32 -10.36
C GLY A 218 4.87 -5.40 -9.39
N SER A 219 4.11 -5.65 -8.31
CA SER A 219 4.43 -6.70 -7.34
C SER A 219 4.40 -8.10 -7.95
N LEU A 220 3.50 -8.37 -8.89
CA LEU A 220 3.43 -9.66 -9.57
C LEU A 220 4.66 -9.91 -10.46
N ILE A 221 5.08 -8.88 -11.21
CA ILE A 221 6.29 -8.93 -12.06
C ILE A 221 7.55 -9.13 -11.21
N GLU A 222 7.69 -8.42 -10.08
CA GLU A 222 8.83 -8.58 -9.18
C GLU A 222 8.87 -9.97 -8.54
N LEU A 223 7.72 -10.51 -8.15
CA LEU A 223 7.61 -11.85 -7.60
C LEU A 223 7.94 -12.94 -8.62
N GLU A 224 7.55 -12.75 -9.89
CA GLU A 224 7.95 -13.64 -11.00
C GLU A 224 9.45 -13.60 -11.26
N LYS A 225 10.08 -12.41 -11.24
CA LYS A 225 11.54 -12.26 -11.37
C LYS A 225 12.27 -12.97 -10.23
N LEU A 226 11.87 -12.74 -8.98
CA LEU A 226 12.47 -13.40 -7.81
C LEU A 226 12.31 -14.92 -7.87
N LYS A 227 11.16 -15.43 -8.33
CA LYS A 227 10.96 -16.87 -8.55
C LYS A 227 11.90 -17.42 -9.63
N ALA A 228 12.09 -16.70 -10.73
CA ALA A 228 13.01 -17.10 -11.79
C ALA A 228 14.47 -17.13 -11.31
N GLU A 229 14.89 -16.10 -10.57
CA GLU A 229 16.23 -16.03 -9.96
C GLU A 229 16.45 -17.15 -8.93
N HIS A 230 15.47 -17.39 -8.06
CA HIS A 230 15.51 -18.48 -7.09
C HIS A 230 15.65 -19.85 -7.77
N ASN A 231 14.88 -20.10 -8.84
CA ASN A 231 14.98 -21.34 -9.60
C ASN A 231 16.35 -21.47 -10.27
N GLY A 232 16.88 -20.40 -10.87
CA GLY A 232 18.23 -20.41 -11.46
C GLY A 232 19.34 -20.66 -10.42
N CYS A 233 19.19 -20.10 -9.22
CA CYS A 233 20.10 -20.37 -8.10
C CYS A 233 20.04 -21.84 -7.65
N LYS A 234 18.83 -22.39 -7.54
CA LYS A 234 18.59 -23.80 -7.19
C LYS A 234 19.26 -24.74 -8.19
N ASP A 235 19.09 -24.50 -9.49
CA ASP A 235 19.71 -25.30 -10.55
C ASP A 235 21.26 -25.24 -10.47
N LYS A 236 21.81 -24.05 -10.18
CA LYS A 236 23.26 -23.86 -10.03
C LYS A 236 23.80 -24.59 -8.79
N ILE A 237 23.08 -24.56 -7.68
CA ILE A 237 23.43 -25.32 -6.47
C ILE A 237 23.44 -26.81 -6.77
N GLU A 238 22.44 -27.32 -7.48
CA GLU A 238 22.39 -28.74 -7.87
C GLU A 238 23.57 -29.14 -8.77
N GLN A 239 23.91 -28.30 -9.75
CA GLN A 239 25.09 -28.52 -10.61
C GLN A 239 26.40 -28.53 -9.81
N LEU A 240 26.57 -27.59 -8.89
CA LEU A 240 27.77 -27.51 -8.04
C LEU A 240 27.86 -28.72 -7.11
N ASN A 241 26.75 -29.16 -6.52
CA ASN A 241 26.71 -30.37 -5.69
C ASN A 241 27.11 -31.61 -6.49
N LYS A 242 26.58 -31.80 -7.71
CA LYS A 242 27.00 -32.90 -8.61
C LYS A 242 28.50 -32.85 -8.92
N ARG A 243 29.04 -31.65 -9.13
CA ARG A 243 30.48 -31.46 -9.39
C ARG A 243 31.33 -31.77 -8.16
N ILE A 244 30.91 -31.35 -6.97
CA ILE A 244 31.58 -31.68 -5.70
C ILE A 244 31.60 -33.20 -5.49
N THR A 245 30.47 -33.88 -5.67
CA THR A 245 30.41 -35.35 -5.57
C THR A 245 31.36 -36.03 -6.55
N THR A 246 31.43 -35.53 -7.79
CA THR A 246 32.34 -36.08 -8.81
C THR A 246 33.80 -35.86 -8.44
N LEU A 247 34.17 -34.65 -8.00
CA LEU A 247 35.54 -34.33 -7.58
C LEU A 247 35.96 -35.12 -6.35
N ASN A 248 35.08 -35.26 -5.35
CA ASN A 248 35.36 -36.08 -4.17
C ASN A 248 35.65 -37.54 -4.55
N LYS A 249 34.84 -38.10 -5.45
CA LYS A 249 35.09 -39.46 -5.97
C LYS A 249 36.44 -39.56 -6.69
N GLN A 250 36.79 -38.57 -7.52
CA GLN A 250 38.09 -38.54 -8.20
C GLN A 250 39.25 -38.48 -7.22
N VAL A 251 39.17 -37.62 -6.19
CA VAL A 251 40.20 -37.52 -5.14
C VAL A 251 40.34 -38.82 -4.36
N GLU A 252 39.22 -39.49 -4.04
CA GLU A 252 39.23 -40.81 -3.38
C GLU A 252 39.89 -41.88 -4.25
N ASP A 253 39.50 -41.97 -5.53
CA ASP A 253 40.04 -42.96 -6.46
C ASP A 253 41.55 -42.72 -6.73
N GLN A 254 41.97 -41.46 -6.88
CA GLN A 254 43.39 -41.10 -7.00
C GLN A 254 44.19 -41.39 -5.73
N SER A 255 43.59 -41.20 -4.56
CA SER A 255 44.26 -41.50 -3.29
C SER A 255 44.49 -43.01 -3.12
N ASP A 256 43.53 -43.85 -3.50
CA ASP A 256 43.71 -45.31 -3.50
C ASP A 256 44.73 -45.77 -4.55
N GLU A 257 44.73 -45.16 -5.74
CA GLU A 257 45.72 -45.44 -6.79
C GLU A 257 47.14 -45.11 -6.32
N ILE A 258 47.36 -43.92 -5.74
CA ILE A 258 48.67 -43.52 -5.20
C ILE A 258 49.13 -44.48 -4.10
N LEU A 259 48.24 -44.88 -3.19
CA LEU A 259 48.58 -45.83 -2.13
C LEU A 259 48.92 -47.22 -2.69
N THR A 260 48.19 -47.66 -3.71
CA THR A 260 48.45 -48.92 -4.40
C THR A 260 49.84 -48.92 -5.04
N ILE A 261 50.17 -47.88 -5.83
CA ILE A 261 51.48 -47.72 -6.47
C ILE A 261 52.60 -47.68 -5.42
N LYS A 262 52.41 -46.95 -4.32
CA LYS A 262 53.41 -46.88 -3.24
C LYS A 262 53.61 -48.23 -2.56
N LEU A 263 52.54 -48.98 -2.32
CA LEU A 263 52.62 -50.32 -1.73
C LEU A 263 53.32 -51.30 -2.68
N GLU A 264 53.04 -51.26 -3.98
CA GLU A 264 53.70 -52.08 -4.99
C GLU A 264 55.20 -51.75 -5.07
N SER A 265 55.56 -50.47 -5.11
CA SER A 265 56.96 -50.01 -5.13
C SER A 265 57.74 -50.43 -3.88
N LEU A 266 57.13 -50.33 -2.69
CA LEU A 266 57.73 -50.80 -1.45
C LEU A 266 57.87 -52.32 -1.41
N THR A 267 56.88 -53.05 -1.93
CA THR A 267 56.94 -54.51 -2.04
C THR A 267 58.11 -54.93 -2.93
N ALA A 268 58.27 -54.30 -4.10
CA ALA A 268 59.39 -54.54 -4.99
C ALA A 268 60.74 -54.23 -4.33
N SER A 269 60.84 -53.08 -3.64
CA SER A 269 62.05 -52.68 -2.90
C SER A 269 62.39 -53.66 -1.77
N LEU A 270 61.39 -54.18 -1.05
CA LEU A 270 61.57 -55.21 -0.03
C LEU A 270 62.10 -56.51 -0.63
N CYS A 271 61.50 -57.00 -1.71
CA CYS A 271 61.99 -58.19 -2.41
C CYS A 271 63.43 -58.01 -2.91
N GLU A 272 63.79 -56.83 -3.43
CA GLU A 272 65.17 -56.52 -3.84
C GLU A 272 66.12 -56.56 -2.63
N LYS A 273 65.74 -55.98 -1.49
CA LYS A 273 66.55 -56.02 -0.27
C LYS A 273 66.70 -57.44 0.29
N GLU A 274 65.64 -58.24 0.28
CA GLU A 274 65.68 -59.65 0.69
C GLU A 274 66.59 -60.48 -0.22
N ALA A 275 66.52 -60.27 -1.53
CA ALA A 275 67.43 -60.92 -2.49
C ALA A 275 68.89 -60.50 -2.26
N ASN A 276 69.16 -59.20 -2.02
CA ASN A 276 70.49 -58.70 -1.71
C ASN A 276 71.04 -59.25 -0.40
N ILE A 277 70.21 -59.35 0.65
CA ILE A 277 70.57 -59.98 1.93
C ILE A 277 70.93 -61.45 1.70
N ALA A 278 70.07 -62.21 1.02
CA ALA A 278 70.32 -63.63 0.73
C ALA A 278 71.60 -63.84 -0.09
N LEU A 279 71.83 -63.00 -1.11
CA LEU A 279 73.05 -63.04 -1.90
C LEU A 279 74.28 -62.75 -1.04
N MET A 280 74.26 -61.71 -0.21
CA MET A 280 75.38 -61.36 0.65
C MET A 280 75.65 -62.43 1.72
N GLU A 281 74.63 -63.07 2.26
CA GLU A 281 74.76 -64.22 3.17
C GLU A 281 75.41 -65.44 2.51
N LEU A 282 75.19 -65.64 1.20
CA LEU A 282 75.77 -66.73 0.43
C LEU A 282 77.20 -66.42 -0.07
N THR A 283 77.49 -65.19 -0.47
CA THR A 283 78.70 -64.85 -1.21
C THR A 283 79.75 -64.09 -0.41
N ALA A 284 79.37 -63.40 0.66
CA ALA A 284 80.29 -62.46 1.32
C ALA A 284 81.25 -63.16 2.31
N PRO A 285 82.50 -62.68 2.42
CA PRO A 285 83.47 -63.23 3.36
C PRO A 285 83.02 -63.00 4.80
N LYS A 286 83.20 -64.01 5.66
CA LYS A 286 82.86 -63.96 7.10
C LYS A 286 83.81 -63.05 7.89
N ASN A 287 83.72 -61.75 7.65
CA ASN A 287 84.51 -60.71 8.31
C ASN A 287 83.63 -59.58 8.87
N THR A 288 84.22 -58.73 9.70
CA THR A 288 83.51 -57.65 10.41
C THR A 288 82.83 -56.67 9.45
N THR A 289 83.46 -56.34 8.32
CA THR A 289 82.92 -55.38 7.33
C THR A 289 81.67 -55.92 6.64
N SER A 290 81.68 -57.20 6.23
CA SER A 290 80.51 -57.85 5.63
C SER A 290 79.34 -57.92 6.60
N ASN A 291 79.61 -58.23 7.87
CA ASN A 291 78.57 -58.28 8.90
C ASN A 291 77.93 -56.89 9.14
N GLN A 292 78.73 -55.83 9.16
CA GLN A 292 78.23 -54.45 9.27
C GLN A 292 77.36 -54.06 8.07
N ALA A 293 77.76 -54.44 6.86
CA ALA A 293 76.95 -54.21 5.66
C ALA A 293 75.62 -54.99 5.71
N LEU A 294 75.65 -56.23 6.22
CA LEU A 294 74.47 -57.08 6.38
C LEU A 294 73.49 -56.53 7.39
N GLU A 295 73.98 -56.07 8.55
CA GLU A 295 73.18 -55.39 9.55
C GLU A 295 72.52 -54.13 8.98
N LYS A 296 73.26 -53.33 8.20
CA LYS A 296 72.70 -52.15 7.54
C LYS A 296 71.58 -52.50 6.56
N LEU A 297 71.76 -53.53 5.72
CA LEU A 297 70.69 -53.99 4.82
C LEU A 297 69.46 -54.51 5.58
N ARG A 298 69.66 -55.24 6.69
CA ARG A 298 68.57 -55.71 7.56
C ARG A 298 67.81 -54.55 8.19
N MET A 299 68.52 -53.53 8.69
CA MET A 299 67.90 -52.31 9.21
C MET A 299 67.09 -51.56 8.14
N GLU A 300 67.63 -51.42 6.92
CA GLU A 300 66.91 -50.80 5.81
C GLU A 300 65.66 -51.62 5.42
N ARG A 301 65.75 -52.95 5.39
CA ARG A 301 64.62 -53.85 5.16
C ARG A 301 63.54 -53.68 6.24
N ASP A 302 63.93 -53.66 7.51
CA ASP A 302 63.00 -53.49 8.63
C ASP A 302 62.28 -52.12 8.56
N GLN A 303 62.98 -51.06 8.17
CA GLN A 303 62.40 -49.74 7.94
C GLN A 303 61.38 -49.75 6.78
N LEU A 304 61.73 -50.37 5.63
CA LEU A 304 60.80 -50.51 4.51
C LEU A 304 59.56 -51.34 4.88
N GLN A 305 59.74 -52.39 5.68
CA GLN A 305 58.65 -53.24 6.15
C GLN A 305 57.72 -52.47 7.10
N GLN A 306 58.27 -51.61 7.95
CA GLN A 306 57.48 -50.72 8.79
C GLN A 306 56.69 -49.69 7.96
N GLN A 307 57.31 -49.08 6.94
CA GLN A 307 56.63 -48.15 6.03
C GLN A 307 55.50 -48.83 5.25
N GLN A 308 55.72 -50.04 4.74
CA GLN A 308 54.69 -50.82 4.04
C GLN A 308 53.50 -51.11 4.95
N LYS A 309 53.75 -51.50 6.22
CA LYS A 309 52.68 -51.72 7.21
C LYS A 309 51.89 -50.44 7.49
N GLN A 310 52.57 -49.30 7.62
CA GLN A 310 51.90 -48.00 7.84
C GLN A 310 50.99 -47.63 6.67
N LEU A 311 51.49 -47.72 5.43
CA LEU A 311 50.68 -47.40 4.25
C LEU A 311 49.53 -48.39 4.04
N SER A 312 49.74 -49.68 4.34
CA SER A 312 48.68 -50.68 4.28
C SER A 312 47.55 -50.36 5.27
N ASN A 313 47.90 -49.90 6.48
CA ASN A 313 46.92 -49.45 7.47
C ASN A 313 46.20 -48.17 7.03
N THR A 314 46.92 -47.19 6.47
CA THR A 314 46.30 -45.96 5.93
C THR A 314 45.31 -46.27 4.82
N ARG A 315 45.65 -47.20 3.92
CA ARG A 315 44.73 -47.64 2.86
C ARG A 315 43.48 -48.31 3.42
N ALA A 316 43.64 -49.19 4.41
CA ALA A 316 42.51 -49.83 5.07
C ALA A 316 41.57 -48.81 5.73
N MET A 317 42.11 -47.80 6.43
CA MET A 317 41.31 -46.73 7.03
C MET A 317 40.57 -45.88 5.98
N LEU A 318 41.21 -45.55 4.85
CA LEU A 318 40.54 -44.79 3.78
C LEU A 318 39.41 -45.59 3.13
N LEU A 319 39.59 -46.91 2.96
CA LEU A 319 38.53 -47.78 2.48
C LEU A 319 37.36 -47.84 3.48
N GLU A 320 37.63 -47.93 4.77
CA GLU A 320 36.62 -47.90 5.83
C GLU A 320 35.86 -46.56 5.87
N GLU A 321 36.57 -45.44 5.72
CA GLU A 321 35.96 -44.11 5.63
C GLU A 321 35.09 -43.98 4.37
N LYS A 322 35.53 -44.51 3.23
CA LYS A 322 34.74 -44.55 1.98
C LYS A 322 33.45 -45.36 2.16
N MET A 323 33.53 -46.53 2.82
CA MET A 323 32.37 -47.38 3.11
C MET A 323 31.41 -46.74 4.10
N SER A 324 31.89 -45.90 5.01
CA SER A 324 31.05 -45.23 6.02
C SER A 324 30.25 -44.04 5.47
N ARG A 325 30.60 -43.53 4.28
CA ARG A 325 29.94 -42.39 3.62
C ARG A 325 28.89 -42.79 2.58
N GLN A 326 28.79 -44.08 2.24
CA GLN A 326 27.80 -44.64 1.31
C GLN A 326 26.51 -45.03 2.03
#